data_AF-A0A0L0F5H6-F1
#
_entry.id   AF-A0A0L0F5H6-F1
#
_cell.length_a   1.000
_cell.length_b   1.000
_cell.length_c   1.000
_cell.angle_alpha   90.00
_cell.angle_beta   90.00
_cell.angle_gamma   90.00
#
_symmetry.space_group_name_H-M   'P 1'
#
loop_
_entity.id
_entity.type
_entity.pdbx_description
1 polymer ?
#
loop_
_entity_poly.entity_id
_entity_poly.type
_entity_poly.pdbx_seq_one_letter_code
_entity_poly.pdbx_strand_id
1 'polypeptide(L)' 'SNMKIFAIAVFRKKDKESTNLAQNVDVSSFGYFQRGSVQEFIEFFMKTVASRTEAGTRVRRCP' A
#
# COMPACT_ATOMS: atom_id res chain seq x y z
N SER A 1 17.12 -5.10 15.71
CA SER A 1 15.83 -5.46 15.09
C SER A 1 15.75 -4.78 13.74
N ASN A 2 15.73 -5.53 12.64
CA ASN A 2 15.85 -5.00 11.28
C ASN A 2 14.46 -4.80 10.64
N MET A 3 13.69 -3.83 11.14
CA MET A 3 12.38 -3.49 10.55
C MET A 3 12.52 -2.41 9.48
N LYS A 4 11.82 -2.59 8.35
CA LYS A 4 11.80 -1.66 7.23
C LYS A 4 10.36 -1.30 6.85
N ILE A 5 10.15 -0.06 6.42
CA ILE A 5 8.88 0.42 5.87
C ILE A 5 9.06 0.51 4.35
N PHE A 6 8.27 -0.26 3.60
CA PHE A 6 8.38 -0.30 2.14
C PHE A 6 7.43 0.66 1.44
N ALA A 7 6.34 1.08 2.09
CA ALA A 7 5.41 2.02 1.49
C ALA A 7 4.57 2.76 2.53
N ILE A 8 4.17 3.97 2.17
CA ILE A 8 3.16 4.76 2.86
C ILE A 8 2.29 5.45 1.83
N ALA A 9 0.97 5.45 2.04
CA ALA A 9 0.03 6.05 1.12
C ALA A 9 -1.21 6.58 1.84
N VAL A 10 -1.80 7.62 1.25
CA VAL A 10 -3.01 8.28 1.71
C VAL A 10 -4.08 8.06 0.64
N PHE A 11 -5.17 7.41 1.02
CA PHE A 11 -6.30 7.16 0.15
C PHE A 11 -7.54 7.90 0.63
N ARG A 12 -8.32 8.42 -0.32
CA ARG A 12 -9.70 8.86 -0.08
C ARG A 12 -10.63 7.70 -0.38
N LYS A 13 -11.39 7.26 0.62
CA LYS A 13 -12.44 6.27 0.43
C LYS A 13 -13.68 6.92 -0.19
N LYS A 14 -14.15 6.38 -1.32
CA LYS A 14 -15.50 6.57 -1.87
C LYS A 14 -16.21 5.21 -1.84
N ASP A 15 -17.54 5.18 -1.95
CA ASP A 15 -18.39 4.00 -1.66
C ASP A 15 -17.80 2.65 -2.11
N LYS A 16 -17.43 2.51 -3.39
CA LYS A 16 -16.86 1.26 -3.93
C LYS A 16 -15.37 1.31 -4.25
N GLU A 17 -14.79 2.50 -4.44
CA GLU A 17 -13.40 2.63 -4.85
C GLU A 17 -12.63 3.61 -3.99
N SER A 18 -11.39 3.25 -3.66
CA SER A 18 -10.43 4.13 -3.01
C SER A 18 -9.61 4.89 -4.06
N THR A 19 -9.58 6.21 -3.95
CA THR A 19 -8.74 7.07 -4.78
C THR A 19 -7.44 7.37 -4.05
N ASN A 20 -6.29 7.10 -4.67
CA ASN A 20 -4.99 7.47 -4.12
C ASN A 20 -4.80 8.99 -4.19
N LEU A 21 -4.42 9.61 -3.07
CA LEU A 21 -4.12 11.05 -3.01
C LEU A 21 -2.62 11.32 -3.03
N ALA A 22 -1.85 10.50 -2.31
CA ALA A 22 -0.41 10.58 -2.23
C ALA A 22 0.15 9.21 -1.84
N GLN A 23 1.30 8.84 -2.40
CA GLN A 23 2.00 7.62 -2.02
C GLN A 23 3.52 7.79 -2.13
N ASN A 24 4.24 7.00 -1.36
CA ASN A 24 5.68 6.84 -1.46
C ASN A 24 6.01 5.36 -1.26
N VAL A 25 6.86 4.81 -2.13
CA VAL A 25 7.25 3.40 -2.13
C VAL A 25 8.78 3.32 -2.17
N ASP A 26 9.36 2.63 -1.19
CA ASP A 26 10.79 2.35 -1.10
C ASP A 26 11.07 0.89 -1.47
N VAL A 27 11.63 0.71 -2.66
CA VAL A 27 12.09 -0.60 -3.19
C VAL A 27 13.62 -0.72 -3.22
N SER A 28 14.35 0.18 -2.55
CA SER A 28 15.82 0.20 -2.54
C SER A 28 16.44 -1.11 -2.06
N SER A 29 15.75 -1.80 -1.13
CA SER A 29 16.18 -3.07 -0.54
C SER A 29 15.99 -4.28 -1.46
N PHE A 30 15.30 -4.14 -2.59
CA PHE A 30 15.10 -5.23 -3.56
C PHE A 30 16.11 -5.15 -4.71
N GLY A 31 16.38 -6.30 -5.33
CA GLY A 31 17.27 -6.39 -6.50
C GLY A 31 16.71 -5.62 -7.69
N TYR A 32 17.59 -5.02 -8.51
CA TYR A 32 17.21 -4.10 -9.59
C TYR A 32 16.10 -4.62 -10.49
N PHE A 33 16.18 -5.88 -10.92
CA PHE A 33 15.19 -6.51 -11.82
C PHE A 33 13.84 -6.81 -11.16
N GLN A 34 13.77 -6.81 -9.82
CA GLN A 34 12.53 -7.08 -9.07
C GLN A 34 11.78 -5.80 -8.69
N ARG A 35 12.46 -4.65 -8.68
CA ARG A 35 11.91 -3.37 -8.18
C ARG A 35 10.61 -2.97 -8.86
N GLY A 36 10.53 -3.13 -10.20
CA GLY A 36 9.32 -2.80 -10.96
C GLY A 36 8.11 -3.63 -10.51
N SER A 37 8.23 -4.97 -10.54
CA SER A 37 7.14 -5.86 -10.13
C SER A 37 6.76 -5.71 -8.66
N VAL A 38 7.73 -5.47 -7.78
CA VAL A 38 7.46 -5.25 -6.35
C VAL A 38 6.73 -3.92 -6.14
N GLN A 39 7.13 -2.86 -6.84
CA GLN A 39 6.44 -1.58 -6.76
C GLN A 39 4.98 -1.70 -7.19
N GLU A 40 4.72 -2.31 -8.36
CA GLU A 40 3.35 -2.54 -8.86
C GLU A 40 2.51 -3.37 -7.89
N PHE A 41 3.11 -4.42 -7.31
CA PHE A 41 2.44 -5.25 -6.31
C PHE A 41 2.06 -4.45 -5.06
N ILE A 42 2.96 -3.63 -4.53
CA ILE A 42 2.69 -2.78 -3.35
C ILE A 42 1.56 -1.80 -3.68
N GLU A 43 1.58 -1.15 -4.83
CA GLU A 43 0.53 -0.21 -5.24
C GLU A 43 -0.85 -0.86 -5.33
N PHE A 44 -0.92 -2.04 -5.96
CA PHE A 44 -2.16 -2.84 -6.03
C PHE A 44 -2.64 -3.28 -4.63
N PHE A 45 -1.70 -3.72 -3.79
CA PHE A 45 -1.99 -4.16 -2.43
C PHE A 45 -2.57 -3.02 -1.57
N MET A 46 -1.93 -1.85 -1.60
CA MET A 46 -2.39 -0.66 -0.86
C MET A 46 -3.81 -0.25 -1.28
N LYS A 47 -4.09 -0.24 -2.59
CA LYS A 47 -5.44 0.06 -3.12
C LYS A 47 -6.46 -0.98 -2.64
N THR A 48 -6.11 -2.26 -2.65
CA THR A 48 -6.99 -3.35 -2.21
C THR A 48 -7.34 -3.22 -0.73
N VAL A 49 -6.34 -2.95 0.12
CA VAL A 49 -6.53 -2.75 1.56
C VAL A 49 -7.40 -1.51 1.84
N ALA A 50 -7.12 -0.39 1.16
CA ALA A 50 -7.88 0.83 1.31
C ALA A 50 -9.35 0.67 0.89
N SER A 51 -9.63 -0.08 -0.18
CA SER A 51 -10.99 -0.35 -0.62
C SER A 51 -11.77 -1.25 0.34
N ARG A 52 -11.12 -2.30 0.87
CA ARG A 52 -11.76 -3.28 1.77
C ARG A 52 -11.93 -2.78 3.21
N THR A 53 -11.16 -1.78 3.64
CA THR A 53 -11.23 -1.27 5.02
C THR A 53 -12.41 -0.34 5.20
N GLU A 54 -13.34 -0.66 6.11
CA GLU A 54 -14.47 0.22 6.46
C GLU A 54 -14.02 1.55 7.08
N ALA A 55 -14.83 2.60 6.87
CA ALA A 55 -14.55 3.92 7.43
C ALA A 55 -14.64 3.87 8.96
N GLY A 56 -13.70 4.53 9.65
CA GLY A 56 -13.62 4.51 11.11
C GLY A 56 -12.97 3.26 11.72
N THR A 57 -12.60 2.27 10.91
CA THR A 57 -12.00 1.02 11.39
C THR A 57 -10.49 1.00 11.14
N ARG A 58 -9.71 0.65 12.17
CA ARG A 58 -8.28 0.33 12.02
C ARG A 58 -8.11 -1.18 11.91
N VAL A 59 -7.68 -1.64 10.74
CA VAL A 59 -7.36 -3.04 10.51
C VAL A 59 -6.07 -3.40 11.26
N ARG A 60 -6.19 -4.27 12.28
CA ARG A 60 -5.06 -4.69 13.12
C ARG A 60 -4.14 -5.72 12.45
N ARG A 61 -4.67 -6.47 11.48
CA ARG A 61 -3.95 -7.40 10.60
C ARG A 61 -4.48 -7.22 9.19
N CYS A 62 -3.60 -6.87 8.24
CA CYS A 62 -3.93 -7.12 6.85
C CYS A 62 -4.15 -8.63 6.65
N PRO A 63 -5.09 -9.04 5.77
CA PRO A 63 -5.24 -10.45 5.40
C PRO A 63 -3.95 -11.02 4.78
#